data_AF-A0A927F991-F1
#
_entry.id   AF-A0A927F991-F1
#
_cell.length_a   1.000
_cell.length_b   1.000
_cell.length_c   1.000
_cell.angle_alpha   90.00
_cell.angle_beta   90.00
_cell.angle_gamma   90.00
#
_symmetry.space_group_name_H-M   'P 1'
#
loop_
_entity.id
_entity.type
_entity.pdbx_description
1 polymer ?
#
loop_
_entity_poly.entity_id
_entity_poly.type
_entity_poly.pdbx_seq_one_letter_code
_entity_poly.pdbx_strand_id
1 'polypeptide(L)'
;MDIFATRNALFWLANELGSEVRFAGPREIVLGAMEILVEGRPFLLEGLRSVKGVTTQELQGRASLEVGGCEILVPLPHVLLKAKLANALDLDQSDRQDVKHVKLLAIVLREHLLDLLGVVTEGSERGILAIIREAVAVAMSKEAKRFSTLHALAFEDYLPLAEMRSATSRISSFADVEFLKRYKS
;
A
#
# COMPACT_ATOMS: atom_id res chain seq x y z
N MET A 1 -6.94 -13.37 7.67
CA MET A 1 -6.68 -11.93 7.45
C MET A 1 -5.29 -11.63 7.92
N ASP A 2 -4.53 -10.89 7.13
CA ASP A 2 -3.15 -10.57 7.46
C ASP A 2 -3.07 -9.16 8.01
N ILE A 3 -2.36 -8.98 9.12
CA ILE A 3 -2.04 -7.66 9.68
C ILE A 3 -0.53 -7.50 9.79
N PHE A 4 -0.02 -6.31 9.53
CA PHE A 4 1.37 -6.00 9.86
C PHE A 4 1.45 -5.56 11.32
N ALA A 5 2.11 -6.35 12.16
CA ALA A 5 2.12 -6.15 13.60
C ALA A 5 3.46 -6.54 14.25
N THR A 6 3.71 -6.01 15.45
CA THR A 6 4.80 -6.49 16.32
C THR A 6 4.32 -7.63 17.21
N ARG A 7 5.23 -8.38 17.84
CA ARG A 7 4.85 -9.46 18.76
C ARG A 7 4.03 -8.93 19.94
N ASN A 8 4.42 -7.77 20.46
CA ASN A 8 3.72 -7.11 21.55
C ASN A 8 2.32 -6.67 21.13
N ALA A 9 2.17 -6.14 19.91
CA ALA A 9 0.85 -5.77 19.37
C ALA A 9 -0.05 -6.99 19.20
N LEU A 10 0.47 -8.12 18.69
CA LEU A 10 -0.29 -9.37 18.58
C LEU A 10 -0.69 -9.93 19.95
N PHE A 11 0.23 -9.92 20.92
CA PHE A 11 -0.06 -10.37 22.28
C PHE A 11 -1.15 -9.50 22.93
N TRP A 12 -1.04 -8.19 22.79
CA TRP A 12 -2.02 -7.25 23.30
C TRP A 12 -3.40 -7.47 22.66
N LEU A 13 -3.45 -7.61 21.32
CA LEU A 13 -4.69 -7.85 20.59
C LEU A 13 -5.35 -9.18 20.98
N ALA A 14 -4.56 -10.23 21.18
CA ALA A 14 -5.07 -11.53 21.61
C ALA A 14 -5.74 -11.43 22.99
N ASN A 15 -5.11 -10.75 23.95
CA ASN A 15 -5.71 -10.52 25.27
C ASN A 15 -7.01 -9.72 25.19
N GLU A 16 -7.04 -8.65 24.39
CA GLU A 16 -8.22 -7.81 24.21
C GLU A 16 -9.40 -8.60 23.62
N LEU A 17 -9.10 -9.51 22.69
CA LEU A 17 -10.11 -10.33 22.01
C LEU A 17 -10.43 -11.65 22.75
N GLY A 18 -9.84 -11.88 23.93
CA GLY A 18 -10.02 -13.13 24.67
C GLY A 18 -9.55 -14.38 23.92
N SER A 19 -8.56 -14.22 23.03
CA SER A 19 -7.99 -15.28 22.19
C SER A 19 -6.58 -15.64 22.60
N GLU A 20 -6.12 -16.83 22.22
CA GLU A 20 -4.72 -17.22 22.32
C GLU A 20 -3.97 -16.91 21.02
N VAL A 21 -2.71 -16.46 21.15
CA VAL A 21 -1.81 -16.26 20.01
C VAL A 21 -0.78 -17.39 19.96
N ARG A 22 -0.63 -18.00 18.78
CA ARG A 22 0.43 -18.96 18.47
C ARG A 22 1.55 -18.24 17.76
N PHE A 23 2.70 -18.06 18.42
CA PHE A 23 3.85 -17.41 17.79
C PHE A 23 4.60 -18.38 16.89
N ALA A 24 4.94 -17.89 15.69
CA ALA A 24 5.75 -18.60 14.72
C ALA A 24 7.24 -18.57 15.08
N GLY A 25 8.04 -19.42 14.42
CA GLY A 25 9.49 -19.46 14.58
C GLY A 25 10.19 -18.15 14.19
N PRO A 26 11.46 -17.96 14.59
CA PRO A 26 12.19 -16.71 14.35
C PRO A 26 12.44 -16.39 12.86
N ARG A 27 12.39 -17.39 11.98
CA ARG A 27 12.66 -17.25 10.53
C ARG A 27 11.41 -17.25 9.66
N GLU A 28 10.23 -17.31 10.27
CA GLU A 28 8.97 -17.31 9.52
C GLU A 28 8.52 -15.89 9.18
N ILE A 29 7.87 -15.76 8.02
CA ILE A 29 7.25 -14.52 7.53
C ILE A 29 6.05 -14.18 8.42
N VAL A 30 5.29 -15.19 8.83
CA VAL A 30 4.28 -15.05 9.87
C VAL A 30 5.01 -14.86 11.21
N LEU A 31 4.55 -13.89 11.98
CA LEU A 31 5.03 -13.58 13.32
C LEU A 31 4.29 -14.41 14.37
N GLY A 32 3.00 -14.61 14.14
CA GLY A 32 2.10 -15.43 14.91
C GLY A 32 0.68 -15.34 14.34
N ALA A 33 -0.18 -16.24 14.77
CA ALA A 33 -1.57 -16.29 14.35
C ALA A 33 -2.49 -16.49 15.56
N MET A 34 -3.72 -15.99 15.45
CA MET A 34 -4.79 -16.20 16.43
C MET A 34 -6.10 -16.48 15.70
N GLU A 35 -6.97 -17.28 16.32
CA GLU A 35 -8.32 -17.53 15.82
C GLU A 35 -9.32 -16.79 16.70
N ILE A 36 -10.04 -15.84 16.13
CA ILE A 36 -11.08 -15.09 16.83
C ILE A 36 -12.45 -15.53 16.33
N LEU A 37 -13.50 -15.35 17.14
CA LEU A 37 -14.88 -15.60 16.72
C LEU A 37 -15.50 -14.30 16.23
N VAL A 38 -15.87 -14.25 14.95
CA VAL A 38 -16.65 -13.16 14.36
C VAL A 38 -18.01 -13.73 13.98
N GLU A 39 -19.08 -13.23 14.60
CA GLU A 39 -20.46 -13.74 14.42
C GLU A 39 -20.57 -15.26 14.61
N GLY A 40 -19.81 -15.80 15.58
CA GLY A 40 -19.77 -17.23 15.88
C GLY A 40 -18.98 -18.08 14.90
N ARG A 41 -18.31 -17.49 13.90
CA ARG A 41 -17.44 -18.20 12.95
C ARG A 41 -15.97 -17.98 13.29
N PRO A 42 -15.14 -19.03 13.23
CA PRO A 42 -13.70 -18.88 13.43
C PRO A 42 -13.11 -18.07 12.30
N PHE A 43 -12.31 -17.09 12.67
CA PHE A 43 -11.63 -16.18 11.76
C PHE A 43 -10.15 -16.14 12.12
N LEU A 44 -9.32 -16.62 11.19
CA LEU A 44 -7.87 -16.63 11.36
C LEU A 44 -7.30 -15.24 11.10
N LEU A 45 -6.56 -14.71 12.07
CA LEU A 45 -5.79 -13.48 11.97
C LEU A 45 -4.30 -13.81 12.09
N GLU A 46 -3.54 -13.47 11.06
CA GLU A 46 -2.10 -13.70 10.98
C GLU A 46 -1.37 -12.37 11.05
N GLY A 47 -0.46 -12.24 12.02
CA GLY A 47 0.45 -11.11 12.07
C GLY A 47 1.68 -11.40 11.22
N LEU A 48 1.97 -10.53 10.26
CA LEU A 48 3.14 -10.64 9.40
C LEU A 48 4.33 -9.89 9.99
N ARG A 49 5.50 -10.52 9.97
CA ARG A 49 6.80 -9.94 10.32
C ARG A 49 7.34 -9.05 9.21
N SER A 50 7.10 -9.44 7.97
CA SER A 50 7.58 -8.75 6.78
C SER A 50 6.59 -8.93 5.63
N VAL A 51 6.61 -7.97 4.69
CA VAL A 51 5.80 -8.01 3.47
C VAL A 51 6.76 -8.03 2.29
N LYS A 52 6.60 -9.00 1.39
CA LYS A 52 7.47 -9.13 0.22
C LYS A 52 7.44 -7.85 -0.62
N GLY A 53 8.62 -7.38 -1.03
CA GLY A 53 8.78 -6.18 -1.85
C GLY A 53 8.73 -4.86 -1.08
N VAL A 54 8.53 -4.88 0.24
CA VAL A 54 8.35 -3.67 1.05
C VAL A 54 9.21 -3.72 2.31
N THR A 55 9.82 -2.58 2.64
CA THR A 55 10.61 -2.42 3.88
C THR A 55 9.72 -2.12 5.09
N THR A 56 10.17 -2.47 6.28
CA THR A 56 9.47 -2.13 7.54
C THR A 56 9.23 -0.62 7.68
N GLN A 57 10.16 0.22 7.21
CA GLN A 57 10.03 1.66 7.26
C GLN A 57 8.88 2.16 6.36
N GLU A 58 8.73 1.62 5.16
CA GLU A 58 7.61 1.95 4.27
C GLU A 58 6.25 1.59 4.88
N LEU A 59 6.18 0.49 5.64
CA LEU A 59 4.95 0.06 6.35
C LEU A 59 4.57 0.95 7.55
N GLN A 60 5.44 1.90 7.95
CA GLN A 60 5.10 2.88 8.98
C GLN A 60 4.17 3.98 8.46
N GLY A 61 4.21 4.28 7.16
CA GLY A 61 3.27 5.21 6.51
C GLY A 61 1.89 4.59 6.43
N ARG A 62 0.86 5.29 6.93
CA ARG A 62 -0.51 4.79 7.02
C ARG A 62 -1.51 5.76 6.42
N ALA A 63 -2.50 5.22 5.72
CA ALA A 63 -3.75 5.88 5.40
C ALA A 63 -4.83 5.45 6.40
N SER A 64 -5.76 6.36 6.68
CA SER A 64 -6.97 6.07 7.43
C SER A 64 -8.08 5.63 6.47
N LEU A 65 -8.83 4.60 6.85
CA LEU A 65 -9.98 4.09 6.14
C LEU A 65 -11.13 3.92 7.13
N GLU A 66 -12.27 4.56 6.86
CA GLU A 66 -13.48 4.36 7.66
C GLU A 66 -14.26 3.14 7.14
N VAL A 67 -14.48 2.15 8.00
CA VAL A 67 -15.24 0.94 7.69
C VAL A 67 -16.22 0.67 8.82
N GLY A 68 -17.51 0.71 8.51
CA GLY A 68 -18.56 0.43 9.50
C GLY A 68 -18.56 1.38 10.70
N GLY A 69 -18.16 2.64 10.50
CA GLY A 69 -18.02 3.63 11.58
C GLY A 69 -16.75 3.49 12.42
N CYS A 70 -15.84 2.58 12.05
CA CYS A 70 -14.54 2.42 12.68
C CYS A 70 -13.43 2.95 11.78
N GLU A 71 -12.50 3.69 12.39
CA GLU A 71 -11.27 4.09 11.73
C GLU A 71 -10.26 2.93 11.73
N ILE A 72 -9.80 2.53 10.54
CA ILE A 72 -8.80 1.49 10.34
C ILE A 72 -7.57 2.11 9.68
N LEU A 73 -6.40 1.86 10.26
CA LEU A 73 -5.14 2.28 9.66
C LEU A 73 -4.59 1.18 8.74
N VAL A 74 -4.40 1.51 7.48
CA VAL A 74 -3.85 0.62 6.46
C VAL A 74 -2.55 1.19 5.89
N PRO A 75 -1.62 0.36 5.38
CA PRO A 75 -0.44 0.88 4.67
C PRO A 75 -0.86 1.76 3.49
N LEU A 76 -0.04 2.77 3.17
CA LEU A 76 -0.33 3.69 2.06
C LEU A 76 -0.52 2.92 0.73
N PRO A 77 -1.41 3.38 -0.17
CA PRO A 77 -1.72 2.65 -1.40
C PRO A 77 -0.52 2.32 -2.30
N HIS A 78 0.49 3.20 -2.40
CA HIS A 78 1.71 2.92 -3.17
C HIS A 78 2.56 1.82 -2.54
N VAL A 79 2.55 1.71 -1.20
CA VAL A 79 3.23 0.64 -0.47
C VAL A 79 2.55 -0.70 -0.72
N LEU A 80 1.20 -0.73 -0.69
CA LEU A 80 0.42 -1.92 -1.04
C LEU A 80 0.64 -2.32 -2.51
N LEU A 81 0.68 -1.35 -3.43
CA LEU A 81 0.96 -1.58 -4.84
C LEU A 81 2.33 -2.21 -5.03
N LYS A 82 3.36 -1.68 -4.37
CA LYS A 82 4.73 -2.23 -4.39
C LYS A 82 4.76 -3.68 -3.92
N ALA A 83 4.08 -4.01 -2.83
CA ALA A 83 3.97 -5.39 -2.34
C ALA A 83 3.30 -6.31 -3.35
N LYS A 84 2.17 -5.88 -3.93
CA LYS A 84 1.41 -6.69 -4.90
C LYS A 84 2.14 -6.85 -6.22
N LEU A 85 2.90 -5.86 -6.67
CA LEU A 85 3.79 -6.00 -7.83
C LEU A 85 4.83 -7.10 -7.60
N ALA A 86 5.52 -7.07 -6.45
CA ALA A 86 6.51 -8.10 -6.12
C ALA A 86 5.89 -9.50 -6.02
N ASN A 87 4.70 -9.62 -5.43
CA ASN A 87 3.99 -10.91 -5.38
C ASN A 87 3.57 -11.40 -6.76
N ALA A 88 2.98 -10.54 -7.59
CA ALA A 88 2.49 -10.91 -8.92
C ALA A 88 3.61 -11.34 -9.87
N LEU A 89 4.81 -10.76 -9.74
CA LEU A 89 5.95 -11.02 -10.63
C LEU A 89 6.81 -12.22 -10.23
N ASP A 90 6.82 -12.56 -8.94
CA ASP A 90 7.79 -13.51 -8.38
C ASP A 90 7.15 -14.76 -7.74
N LEU A 91 5.83 -14.78 -7.53
CA LEU A 91 5.13 -15.92 -6.96
C LEU A 91 4.24 -16.58 -8.02
N ASP A 92 4.06 -17.89 -7.93
CA ASP A 92 3.13 -18.63 -8.79
C ASP A 92 1.70 -18.10 -8.62
N GLN A 93 1.08 -17.71 -9.73
CA GLN A 93 -0.23 -17.06 -9.75
C GLN A 93 -1.41 -18.04 -9.91
N SER A 94 -1.17 -19.35 -10.01
CA SER A 94 -2.20 -20.36 -10.29
C SER A 94 -3.38 -20.32 -9.30
N ASP A 95 -3.09 -20.17 -8.01
CA ASP A 95 -4.09 -20.06 -6.93
C ASP A 95 -4.10 -18.68 -6.26
N ARG A 96 -3.58 -17.64 -6.94
CA ARG A 96 -3.43 -16.29 -6.38
C ARG A 96 -4.18 -15.26 -7.20
N GLN A 97 -4.47 -14.13 -6.58
CA GLN A 97 -5.20 -13.01 -7.18
C GLN A 97 -4.34 -11.74 -7.26
N ASP A 98 -3.00 -11.83 -7.15
CA ASP A 98 -2.14 -10.65 -7.04
C ASP A 98 -2.17 -9.79 -8.32
N VAL A 99 -2.27 -10.39 -9.51
CA VAL A 99 -2.47 -9.65 -10.77
C VAL A 99 -3.73 -8.77 -10.73
N LYS A 100 -4.85 -9.32 -10.23
CA LYS A 100 -6.11 -8.58 -10.06
C LYS A 100 -5.95 -7.46 -9.03
N HIS A 101 -5.27 -7.73 -7.92
CA HIS A 101 -5.02 -6.74 -6.88
C HIS A 101 -4.12 -5.59 -7.35
N VAL A 102 -3.10 -5.86 -8.17
CA VAL A 102 -2.28 -4.79 -8.76
C VAL A 102 -3.12 -3.85 -9.62
N LYS A 103 -4.00 -4.41 -10.47
CA LYS A 103 -4.89 -3.61 -11.33
C LYS A 103 -5.85 -2.75 -10.49
N LEU A 104 -6.42 -3.31 -9.44
CA LEU A 104 -7.29 -2.57 -8.52
C LEU A 104 -6.51 -1.48 -7.76
N LEU A 105 -5.30 -1.78 -7.30
CA LEU A 105 -4.46 -0.82 -6.58
C LEU A 105 -3.98 0.34 -7.46
N ALA A 106 -3.88 0.18 -8.78
CA ALA A 106 -3.64 1.31 -9.67
C ALA A 106 -4.78 2.34 -9.61
N ILE A 107 -6.04 1.88 -9.58
CA ILE A 107 -7.23 2.73 -9.43
C ILE A 107 -7.24 3.37 -8.04
N VAL A 108 -7.06 2.57 -6.98
CA VAL A 108 -7.03 3.08 -5.59
C VAL A 108 -5.93 4.11 -5.40
N LEU A 109 -4.75 3.90 -6.01
CA LEU A 109 -3.66 4.85 -5.97
C LEU A 109 -4.06 6.19 -6.59
N ARG A 110 -4.74 6.17 -7.76
CA ARG A 110 -5.23 7.39 -8.41
C ARG A 110 -6.16 8.18 -7.48
N GLU A 111 -7.19 7.53 -6.96
CA GLU A 111 -8.19 8.19 -6.11
C GLU A 111 -7.56 8.74 -4.83
N HIS A 112 -6.66 7.97 -4.21
CA HIS A 112 -5.93 8.47 -3.05
C HIS A 112 -5.08 9.71 -3.36
N LEU A 113 -4.41 9.75 -4.51
CA LEU A 113 -3.66 10.93 -4.92
C LEU A 113 -4.59 12.13 -5.19
N LEU A 114 -5.77 11.90 -5.78
CA LEU A 114 -6.79 12.95 -5.97
C LEU A 114 -7.28 13.50 -4.63
N ASP A 115 -7.55 12.65 -3.65
CA ASP A 115 -7.95 13.06 -2.30
C ASP A 115 -6.87 13.95 -1.66
N LEU A 116 -5.60 13.55 -1.76
CA LEU A 116 -4.47 14.34 -1.25
C LEU A 116 -4.36 15.70 -1.95
N LEU A 117 -4.58 15.74 -3.28
CA LEU A 117 -4.59 16.99 -4.04
C LEU A 117 -5.80 17.87 -3.68
N GLY A 118 -6.94 17.29 -3.31
CA GLY A 118 -8.13 18.03 -2.89
C GLY A 118 -7.98 18.76 -1.56
N VAL A 119 -7.09 18.28 -0.68
CA VAL A 119 -6.85 18.85 0.65
C VAL A 119 -5.50 19.56 0.79
N VAL A 120 -4.71 19.64 -0.29
CA VAL A 120 -3.39 20.26 -0.24
C VAL A 120 -3.50 21.76 -0.02
N THR A 121 -2.67 22.25 0.90
CA THR A 121 -2.47 23.68 1.15
C THR A 121 -0.97 23.96 1.18
N GLU A 122 -0.55 25.23 1.11
CA GLU A 122 0.87 25.59 1.21
C GLU A 122 1.53 25.05 2.50
N GLY A 123 0.77 24.91 3.59
CA GLY A 123 1.25 24.35 4.86
C GLY A 123 1.40 22.83 4.89
N SER A 124 0.57 22.09 4.13
CA SER A 124 0.59 20.61 4.08
C SER A 124 1.35 20.04 2.88
N GLU A 125 1.70 20.89 1.92
CA GLU A 125 2.31 20.53 0.64
C GLU A 125 3.56 19.66 0.76
N ARG A 126 4.45 19.93 1.73
CA ARG A 126 5.71 19.17 1.86
C ARG A 126 5.46 17.68 2.11
N GLY A 127 4.52 17.35 2.99
CA GLY A 127 4.19 15.97 3.33
C GLY A 127 3.48 15.27 2.17
N ILE A 128 2.50 15.95 1.58
CA ILE A 128 1.74 15.44 0.43
C ILE A 128 2.66 15.21 -0.78
N LEU A 129 3.56 16.14 -1.08
CA LEU A 129 4.51 16.00 -2.17
C LEU A 129 5.48 14.83 -1.95
N ALA A 130 5.85 14.52 -0.70
CA ALA A 130 6.65 13.33 -0.42
C ALA A 130 5.88 12.06 -0.78
N ILE A 131 4.61 11.96 -0.40
CA ILE A 131 3.74 10.81 -0.75
C ILE A 131 3.56 10.71 -2.27
N ILE A 132 3.29 11.83 -2.96
CA ILE A 132 3.17 11.87 -4.43
C ILE A 132 4.44 11.34 -5.09
N ARG A 133 5.62 11.78 -4.65
CA ARG A 133 6.90 11.33 -5.20
C ARG A 133 7.10 9.82 -5.02
N GLU A 134 6.80 9.29 -3.84
CA GLU A 134 6.90 7.86 -3.57
C GLU A 134 5.92 7.05 -4.43
N ALA A 135 4.67 7.51 -4.54
CA ALA A 135 3.65 6.90 -5.38
C ALA A 135 4.06 6.83 -6.85
N VAL A 136 4.52 7.95 -7.42
CA VAL A 136 5.03 8.02 -8.79
C VAL A 136 6.25 7.12 -8.97
N ALA A 137 7.18 7.10 -8.00
CA ALA A 137 8.36 6.24 -8.07
C ALA A 137 7.99 4.75 -8.12
N VAL A 138 6.96 4.32 -7.38
CA VAL A 138 6.44 2.94 -7.46
C VAL A 138 5.77 2.69 -8.80
N ALA A 139 4.87 3.57 -9.25
CA ALA A 139 4.15 3.44 -10.52
C ALA A 139 5.08 3.42 -11.75
N MET A 140 6.24 4.07 -11.66
CA MET A 140 7.24 4.15 -12.74
C MET A 140 8.44 3.22 -12.52
N SER A 141 8.38 2.33 -11.53
CA SER A 141 9.45 1.39 -11.18
C SER A 141 9.72 0.35 -12.28
N LYS A 142 10.85 -0.36 -12.18
CA LYS A 142 11.18 -1.45 -13.12
C LYS A 142 10.18 -2.60 -13.01
N GLU A 143 9.73 -2.88 -11.81
CA GLU A 143 8.70 -3.87 -11.49
C GLU A 143 7.37 -3.49 -12.11
N ALA A 144 6.94 -2.22 -11.96
CA ALA A 144 5.74 -1.71 -12.61
C ALA A 144 5.83 -1.84 -14.14
N LYS A 145 6.95 -1.43 -14.75
CA LYS A 145 7.19 -1.59 -16.20
C LYS A 145 7.14 -3.05 -16.65
N ARG A 146 7.76 -3.96 -15.89
CA ARG A 146 7.73 -5.41 -16.18
C ARG A 146 6.30 -5.94 -16.10
N PHE A 147 5.55 -5.57 -15.07
CA PHE A 147 4.14 -5.93 -14.92
C PHE A 147 3.29 -5.39 -16.08
N SER A 148 3.51 -4.13 -16.47
CA SER A 148 2.83 -3.50 -17.61
C SER A 148 2.98 -4.29 -18.90
N THR A 149 4.21 -4.72 -19.21
CA THR A 149 4.50 -5.54 -20.41
C THR A 149 3.76 -6.87 -20.39
N LEU A 150 3.64 -7.51 -19.22
CA LEU A 150 3.02 -8.83 -19.08
C LEU A 150 1.48 -8.78 -19.07
N HIS A 151 0.90 -7.69 -18.57
CA HIS A 151 -0.53 -7.64 -18.23
C HIS A 151 -1.30 -6.50 -18.89
N ALA A 152 -0.68 -5.78 -19.83
CA ALA A 152 -1.25 -4.68 -20.60
C ALA A 152 -1.90 -3.60 -19.70
N LEU A 153 -1.17 -3.16 -18.68
CA LEU A 153 -1.60 -2.10 -17.75
C LEU A 153 -0.60 -0.94 -17.80
N ALA A 154 -1.01 0.23 -18.27
CA ALA A 154 -0.17 1.42 -18.25
C ALA A 154 -0.39 2.20 -16.94
N PHE A 155 0.53 2.07 -15.97
CA PHE A 155 0.42 2.75 -14.66
C PHE A 155 0.38 4.28 -14.77
N GLU A 156 0.99 4.82 -15.81
CA GLU A 156 0.99 6.26 -16.08
C GLU A 156 -0.42 6.84 -16.27
N ASP A 157 -1.33 6.06 -16.87
CA ASP A 157 -2.72 6.48 -17.10
C ASP A 157 -3.49 6.68 -15.77
N TYR A 158 -2.97 6.11 -14.67
CA TYR A 158 -3.55 6.23 -13.34
C TYR A 158 -2.92 7.37 -12.53
N LEU A 159 -1.89 8.04 -13.02
CA LEU A 159 -1.32 9.21 -12.35
C LEU A 159 -2.16 10.46 -12.69
N PRO A 160 -2.68 11.20 -11.69
CA PRO A 160 -3.49 12.40 -11.92
C PRO A 160 -2.59 13.62 -12.25
N LEU A 161 -1.79 13.52 -13.32
CA LEU A 161 -0.81 14.55 -13.69
C LEU A 161 -1.48 15.89 -14.06
N ALA A 162 -2.69 15.86 -14.63
CA ALA A 162 -3.43 17.08 -14.95
C ALA A 162 -3.81 17.83 -13.67
N GLU A 163 -4.28 17.10 -12.67
CA GLU A 163 -4.71 17.62 -11.38
C GLU A 163 -3.50 18.09 -10.54
N MET A 164 -2.37 17.38 -10.63
CA MET A 164 -1.10 17.83 -10.04
C MET A 164 -0.64 19.18 -10.60
N ARG A 165 -0.82 19.42 -11.91
CA ARG A 165 -0.47 20.71 -12.54
C ARG A 165 -1.34 21.87 -12.09
N SER A 166 -2.58 21.61 -11.69
CA SER A 166 -3.52 22.62 -11.18
C SER A 166 -3.52 22.79 -9.66
N ALA A 167 -2.67 22.06 -8.94
CA ALA A 167 -2.59 22.13 -7.48
C ALA A 167 -1.74 23.35 -7.04
N THR A 168 -0.82 23.15 -6.11
CA THR A 168 0.10 24.20 -5.65
C THR A 168 1.30 24.35 -6.58
N SER A 169 2.02 25.48 -6.48
CA SER A 169 3.18 25.77 -7.32
C SER A 169 4.28 24.70 -7.27
N ARG A 170 4.53 24.07 -6.10
CA ARG A 170 5.56 23.02 -5.98
C ARG A 170 5.10 21.69 -6.56
N ILE A 171 3.83 21.33 -6.40
CA ILE A 171 3.27 20.10 -6.98
C ILE A 171 3.18 20.24 -8.51
N SER A 172 2.76 21.41 -9.00
CA SER A 172 2.82 21.72 -10.43
C SER A 172 4.24 21.61 -10.98
N SER A 173 5.23 22.21 -10.30
CA SER A 173 6.64 22.10 -10.68
C SER A 173 7.13 20.63 -10.71
N PHE A 174 6.64 19.79 -9.79
CA PHE A 174 6.93 18.35 -9.83
C PHE A 174 6.37 17.71 -11.10
N ALA A 175 5.11 17.95 -11.45
CA ALA A 175 4.46 17.36 -12.61
C ALA A 175 5.08 17.81 -13.95
N ASP A 176 5.47 19.08 -14.06
CA ASP A 176 5.97 19.65 -15.31
C ASP A 176 7.48 19.48 -15.52
N VAL A 177 8.26 19.45 -14.45
CA VAL A 177 9.72 19.42 -14.55
C VAL A 177 10.29 18.10 -14.03
N GLU A 178 10.00 17.77 -12.77
CA GLU A 178 10.63 16.63 -12.10
C GLU A 178 10.18 15.29 -12.71
N PHE A 179 8.88 15.14 -12.96
CA PHE A 179 8.31 13.93 -13.53
C PHE A 179 8.88 13.64 -14.93
N LEU A 180 8.84 14.64 -15.82
CA LEU A 180 9.34 14.49 -17.18
C LEU A 180 10.84 14.16 -17.18
N LYS A 181 11.63 14.90 -16.40
CA LYS A 181 13.08 14.72 -16.34
C LYS A 181 13.49 13.34 -15.81
N ARG A 182 12.72 12.75 -14.91
CA ARG A 182 13.10 11.49 -14.24
C ARG A 182 12.51 10.24 -14.89
N TYR A 183 11.32 10.35 -15.48
CA TYR A 183 10.56 9.18 -15.92
C TYR A 183 10.25 9.16 -17.41
N LYS A 184 10.53 10.26 -18.14
CA LYS A 184 10.27 10.40 -19.58
C LYS A 184 11.50 10.73 -20.43
N SER A 185 12.67 10.94 -19.81
CA SER A 185 13.97 11.03 -20.49
C SER A 185 14.50 9.66 -20.86
#